data_AF-A0A2D3WCC7-F1
#
_entry.id   AF-A0A2D3WCC7-F1
#
_cell.length_a   1.000
_cell.length_b   1.000
_cell.length_c   1.000
_cell.angle_alpha   90.00
_cell.angle_beta   90.00
_cell.angle_gamma   90.00
#
_symmetry.space_group_name_H-M   'P 1'
#
loop_
_entity.id
_entity.type
_entity.pdbx_description
1 polymer ?
#
loop_
_entity_poly.entity_id
_entity_poly.type
_entity_poly.pdbx_seq_one_letter_code
_entity_poly.pdbx_strand_id
1 'polypeptide(L)'
;MSLIETFTDYVLNRKSLKEYVEVRKTINERGEFNDAKLIQAEENLERLKKEEPEVYEGMYETLAKIYARNAGLSIEYPIDFIRQILKMYKTSITPKQVYEEYKRVLEHYHHDV
;
A
#
# COMPACT_ATOMS: atom_id res chain seq x y z
N MET A 1 -2.47 5.19 -19.03
CA MET A 1 -2.79 4.54 -17.75
C MET A 1 -3.97 5.26 -17.14
N SER A 2 -4.94 4.51 -16.65
CA SER A 2 -5.99 4.98 -15.75
C SER A 2 -5.39 5.43 -14.40
N LEU A 3 -6.21 6.07 -13.56
CA LEU A 3 -5.80 6.48 -12.22
C LEU A 3 -5.36 5.29 -11.37
N ILE A 4 -6.09 4.17 -11.45
CA ILE A 4 -5.81 2.99 -10.66
C ILE A 4 -4.55 2.26 -11.11
N GLU A 5 -4.29 2.21 -12.42
CA GLU A 5 -3.03 1.67 -12.96
C GLU A 5 -1.84 2.53 -12.52
N THR A 6 -1.99 3.85 -12.59
CA THR A 6 -0.96 4.80 -12.13
C THR A 6 -0.70 4.64 -10.63
N PHE A 7 -1.76 4.55 -9.82
CA PHE A 7 -1.64 4.30 -8.39
C PHE A 7 -0.92 2.98 -8.09
N THR A 8 -1.32 1.91 -8.78
CA THR A 8 -0.74 0.57 -8.62
C THR A 8 0.76 0.58 -8.92
N ASP A 9 1.16 1.21 -10.02
CA ASP A 9 2.56 1.40 -10.39
C ASP A 9 3.33 2.16 -9.29
N TYR A 10 2.77 3.25 -8.76
CA TYR A 10 3.42 4.02 -7.71
C TYR A 10 3.63 3.22 -6.43
N VAL A 11 2.62 2.47 -6.00
CA VAL A 11 2.73 1.63 -4.79
C VAL A 11 3.72 0.50 -5.01
N LEU A 12 3.60 -0.27 -6.09
CA LEU A 12 4.46 -1.44 -6.36
C LEU A 12 5.93 -1.07 -6.55
N ASN A 13 6.18 0.03 -7.26
CA ASN A 13 7.54 0.49 -7.55
C ASN A 13 8.08 1.45 -6.49
N ARG A 14 7.41 1.54 -5.33
CA ARG A 14 7.85 2.36 -4.18
C ARG A 14 8.12 3.82 -4.56
N LYS A 15 7.32 4.36 -5.48
CA LYS A 15 7.39 5.77 -5.90
C LYS A 15 6.69 6.64 -4.88
N SER A 16 7.00 7.93 -4.87
CA SER A 16 6.46 8.86 -3.87
C SER A 16 4.96 9.04 -4.05
N LEU A 17 4.18 8.81 -2.98
CA LEU A 17 2.75 9.10 -3.00
C LEU A 17 2.46 10.60 -3.06
N LYS A 18 3.41 11.44 -2.64
CA LYS A 18 3.32 12.90 -2.79
C LYS A 18 3.40 13.30 -4.26
N GLU A 19 4.27 12.66 -5.04
CA GLU A 19 4.33 12.86 -6.49
C GLU A 19 3.05 12.36 -7.17
N TYR A 20 2.53 11.20 -6.76
CA TYR A 20 1.25 10.69 -7.25
C TYR A 20 0.08 11.66 -7.03
N VAL A 21 0.06 12.37 -5.89
CA VAL A 21 -0.94 13.41 -5.60
C VAL A 21 -0.91 14.54 -6.63
N GLU A 22 0.26 14.90 -7.15
CA GLU A 22 0.36 15.91 -8.20
C GLU A 22 -0.04 15.35 -9.57
N VAL A 23 0.45 14.15 -9.92
CA VAL A 23 0.15 13.50 -11.20
C VAL A 23 -1.34 13.22 -11.38
N ARG A 24 -2.04 12.77 -10.33
CA ARG A 24 -3.46 12.44 -10.45
C ARG A 24 -4.37 13.63 -10.71
N LYS A 25 -3.94 14.86 -10.42
CA LYS A 25 -4.74 16.08 -10.69
C LYS A 25 -5.01 16.28 -12.17
N THR A 26 -4.19 15.68 -13.05
CA THR A 26 -4.38 15.74 -14.50
C THR A 26 -5.28 14.61 -15.03
N ILE A 27 -5.80 13.75 -14.15
CA ILE A 27 -6.63 12.59 -14.50
C ILE A 27 -8.07 12.84 -14.02
N ASN A 28 -9.05 12.76 -14.92
CA ASN A 28 -10.46 12.99 -14.59
C ASN A 28 -11.15 11.71 -14.07
N GLU A 29 -10.59 11.12 -13.01
CA GLU A 29 -11.10 9.93 -12.34
C GLU A 29 -11.08 10.13 -10.82
N ARG A 30 -12.00 9.46 -10.11
CA ARG A 30 -12.06 9.53 -8.66
C ARG A 30 -11.23 8.40 -8.05
N GLY A 31 -10.23 8.76 -7.26
CA GLY A 31 -9.41 7.81 -6.52
C GLY A 31 -10.03 7.38 -5.19
N GLU A 32 -9.59 6.22 -4.68
CA GLU A 32 -9.99 5.67 -3.38
C GLU A 32 -9.54 6.53 -2.19
N PHE A 33 -8.36 7.15 -2.29
CA PHE A 33 -7.78 7.97 -1.23
C PHE A 33 -7.78 9.45 -1.60
N ASN A 34 -8.04 10.33 -0.63
CA ASN A 34 -7.83 11.77 -0.79
C ASN A 34 -6.35 12.15 -0.59
N ASP A 35 -5.97 13.38 -0.93
CA ASP A 35 -4.58 13.85 -0.88
C ASP A 35 -4.00 13.72 0.53
N ALA A 36 -4.78 14.12 1.55
CA ALA A 36 -4.35 14.05 2.95
C ALA A 36 -4.01 12.63 3.40
N LYS A 37 -4.81 11.62 2.98
CA LYS A 37 -4.51 10.21 3.28
C LYS A 37 -3.27 9.73 2.54
N LEU A 38 -3.06 10.12 1.28
CA LEU A 38 -1.87 9.70 0.54
C LEU A 38 -0.59 10.30 1.12
N ILE A 39 -0.64 11.57 1.52
CA ILE A 39 0.48 12.24 2.20
C ILE A 39 0.74 11.58 3.56
N GLN A 40 -0.31 11.28 4.34
CA GLN A 40 -0.15 10.56 5.61
C GLN A 40 0.45 9.15 5.41
N ALA A 41 0.04 8.44 4.35
CA ALA A 41 0.59 7.13 4.05
C ALA A 41 2.09 7.21 3.71
N GLU A 42 2.51 8.22 2.93
CA GLU A 42 3.93 8.49 2.67
C GLU A 42 4.72 8.71 3.96
N GLU A 43 4.20 9.56 4.85
CA GLU A 43 4.85 9.87 6.13
C GLU A 43 4.98 8.62 7.02
N ASN A 44 3.93 7.78 7.05
CA ASN A 44 3.97 6.51 7.75
C ASN A 44 4.98 5.53 7.12
N LEU A 45 5.09 5.49 5.79
CA LEU A 45 6.08 4.65 5.08
C LEU A 45 7.51 5.09 5.38
N GLU A 46 7.79 6.38 5.32
CA GLU A 46 9.12 6.93 5.64
C GLU A 46 9.48 6.70 7.11
N ARG A 47 8.51 6.85 8.01
CA ARG A 47 8.69 6.51 9.42
C ARG A 47 8.96 5.02 9.62
N LEU A 48 8.17 4.15 8.99
CA LEU A 48 8.32 2.70 9.07
C LEU A 48 9.69 2.26 8.56
N LYS A 49 10.13 2.80 7.43
CA LYS A 49 11.45 2.53 6.84
C LYS A 49 12.60 2.89 7.79
N LYS A 50 12.44 3.95 8.58
CA LYS A 50 13.44 4.41 9.55
C LYS A 50 13.42 3.63 10.87
N GLU A 51 12.23 3.37 11.40
CA GLU A 51 12.06 2.75 12.72
C GLU A 51 12.11 1.22 12.67
N GLU A 52 11.49 0.62 11.66
CA GLU A 52 11.34 -0.84 11.51
C GLU A 52 11.56 -1.28 10.06
N PRO A 53 12.80 -1.15 9.52
CA PRO A 53 13.10 -1.43 8.11
C PRO A 53 12.75 -2.86 7.68
N GLU A 54 12.87 -3.84 8.60
CA GLU A 54 12.48 -5.24 8.32
C GLU A 54 10.98 -5.38 8.06
N VAL A 55 10.15 -4.63 8.79
CA VAL A 55 8.69 -4.62 8.59
C VAL A 55 8.34 -3.91 7.29
N TYR A 56 9.02 -2.78 7.01
CA TYR A 56 8.87 -2.07 5.74
C TYR A 56 9.16 -2.98 4.54
N GLU A 57 10.32 -3.63 4.50
CA GLU A 57 10.70 -4.52 3.41
C GLU A 57 9.74 -5.72 3.34
N GLY A 58 9.42 -6.32 4.49
CA GLY A 58 8.50 -7.45 4.56
C GLY A 58 7.10 -7.14 4.01
N MET A 59 6.56 -5.95 4.27
CA MET A 59 5.27 -5.51 3.73
C MET A 59 5.31 -5.44 2.20
N TYR A 60 6.37 -4.87 1.63
CA TYR A 60 6.54 -4.79 0.17
C TYR A 60 6.80 -6.15 -0.48
N GLU A 61 7.59 -7.01 0.15
CA GLU A 61 7.80 -8.38 -0.32
C GLU A 61 6.49 -9.17 -0.38
N THR A 62 5.67 -9.06 0.66
CA THR A 62 4.35 -9.70 0.70
C THR A 62 3.49 -9.20 -0.46
N LEU A 63 3.38 -7.87 -0.64
CA LEU A 63 2.64 -7.29 -1.75
C LEU A 63 3.14 -7.79 -3.11
N ALA A 64 4.46 -7.80 -3.34
CA ALA A 64 5.05 -8.25 -4.60
C ALA A 64 4.79 -9.74 -4.88
N LYS A 65 4.93 -10.61 -3.87
CA LYS A 65 4.66 -12.06 -3.99
C LYS A 65 3.21 -12.31 -4.41
N ILE A 66 2.27 -11.59 -3.80
CA ILE A 66 0.83 -11.73 -4.07
C ILE A 66 0.49 -11.21 -5.46
N TYR A 67 1.00 -10.03 -5.80
CA TYR A 67 0.75 -9.40 -7.10
C TYR A 67 1.31 -10.27 -8.25
N ALA A 68 2.48 -10.89 -8.06
CA ALA A 68 3.06 -11.83 -9.03
C ALA A 68 2.24 -13.13 -9.16
N ARG A 69 1.71 -13.67 -8.06
CA ARG A 69 0.87 -14.88 -8.08
C ARG A 69 -0.46 -14.66 -8.79
N ASN A 70 -1.04 -13.48 -8.65
CA ASN A 70 -2.30 -13.10 -9.29
C ASN A 70 -2.11 -12.27 -10.56
N ALA A 71 -0.99 -12.46 -11.29
CA ALA A 71 -0.71 -11.91 -12.62
C ALA A 71 -1.09 -10.42 -12.83
N GLY A 72 -1.02 -9.61 -11.78
CA GLY A 72 -1.44 -8.19 -11.81
C GLY A 72 -2.95 -7.93 -11.98
N LEU A 73 -3.80 -8.93 -11.77
CA LEU A 73 -5.25 -8.85 -12.01
C LEU A 73 -6.03 -8.17 -10.88
N SER A 74 -5.44 -7.97 -9.70
CA SER A 74 -6.16 -7.36 -8.57
C SER A 74 -5.55 -6.01 -8.15
N ILE A 75 -6.28 -4.97 -8.53
CA ILE A 75 -6.08 -3.57 -8.11
C ILE A 75 -6.38 -3.34 -6.63
N GLU A 76 -6.96 -4.32 -5.94
CA GLU A 76 -7.33 -4.21 -4.52
C GLU A 76 -6.09 -4.34 -3.62
N TYR A 77 -5.05 -5.08 -4.02
CA TYR A 77 -3.86 -5.28 -3.18
C TYR A 77 -3.08 -3.99 -2.89
N PRO A 78 -2.81 -3.11 -3.87
CA PRO A 78 -2.21 -1.80 -3.59
C PRO A 78 -3.09 -0.92 -2.69
N ILE A 79 -4.41 -0.99 -2.85
CA ILE A 79 -5.36 -0.25 -2.01
C ILE A 79 -5.28 -0.74 -0.56
N ASP A 80 -5.36 -2.06 -0.35
CA ASP A 80 -5.32 -2.64 0.98
C ASP A 80 -3.96 -2.47 1.65
N PHE A 81 -2.87 -2.51 0.88
CA PHE A 81 -1.55 -2.12 1.37
C PHE A 81 -1.56 -0.72 1.99
N ILE A 82 -2.03 0.29 1.26
CA ILE A 82 -2.12 1.66 1.78
C ILE A 82 -3.06 1.77 2.97
N ARG A 83 -4.16 1.01 3.00
CA ARG A 83 -5.04 0.95 4.19
C ARG A 83 -4.30 0.43 5.42
N GLN A 84 -3.44 -0.59 5.30
CA GLN A 84 -2.64 -1.07 6.43
C GLN A 84 -1.60 -0.04 6.87
N ILE A 85 -0.90 0.59 5.93
CA ILE A 85 0.04 1.68 6.24
C ILE A 85 -0.67 2.80 7.01
N LEU A 86 -1.88 3.16 6.63
CA LEU A 86 -2.67 4.19 7.30
C LEU A 86 -3.18 3.81 8.70
N LYS A 87 -3.22 2.51 9.04
CA LYS A 87 -3.58 2.03 10.38
C LYS A 87 -2.40 2.14 11.34
N MET A 88 -1.16 2.07 10.83
CA MET A 88 0.03 2.22 11.65
C MET A 88 0.02 3.57 12.37
N TYR A 89 0.51 3.58 13.60
CA TYR A 89 0.70 4.79 14.42
C TYR A 89 -0.57 5.56 14.81
N LYS A 90 -1.78 5.06 14.47
CA LYS A 90 -3.06 5.67 14.90
C LYS A 90 -3.58 5.13 16.22
N THR A 91 -3.14 3.96 16.64
CA THR A 91 -3.63 3.24 17.83
C THR A 91 -2.47 2.62 18.60
N SER A 92 -2.76 1.82 19.63
CA SER A 92 -1.78 1.01 20.34
C SER A 92 -1.21 -0.17 19.53
N ILE A 93 -1.64 -0.34 18.27
CA ILE A 93 -1.17 -1.43 17.40
C ILE A 93 0.19 -1.06 16.83
N THR A 94 1.17 -1.93 17.06
CA THR A 94 2.53 -1.78 16.56
C THR A 94 2.63 -2.11 15.07
N PRO A 95 3.58 -1.53 14.32
CA PRO A 95 3.79 -1.87 12.91
C PRO A 95 3.99 -3.37 12.65
N LYS A 96 4.68 -4.09 13.55
CA LYS A 96 4.79 -5.56 13.49
C LYS A 96 3.43 -6.26 13.54
N GLN A 97 2.54 -5.84 14.44
CA GLN A 97 1.20 -6.44 14.52
C GLN A 97 0.40 -6.17 13.24
N VAL A 98 0.46 -4.95 12.70
CA VAL A 98 -0.16 -4.63 11.40
C VAL A 98 0.39 -5.53 10.29
N TYR A 99 1.71 -5.77 10.27
CA TYR A 99 2.32 -6.64 9.26
C TYR A 99 1.90 -8.11 9.39
N GLU A 100 1.86 -8.66 10.60
CA GLU A 100 1.39 -10.02 10.83
C GLU A 100 -0.08 -10.19 10.45
N GLU A 101 -0.94 -9.21 10.77
CA GLU A 101 -2.33 -9.20 10.31
C GLU A 101 -2.41 -9.10 8.77
N TYR A 102 -1.59 -8.26 8.16
CA TYR A 102 -1.55 -8.07 6.71
C TYR A 102 -1.19 -9.36 5.96
N LYS A 103 -0.17 -10.10 6.43
CA LYS A 103 0.17 -11.42 5.89
C LYS A 103 -1.03 -12.36 5.94
N ARG A 104 -1.68 -12.47 7.10
CA ARG A 104 -2.82 -13.38 7.30
C ARG A 104 -3.96 -13.05 6.37
N VAL A 105 -4.36 -11.78 6.30
CA VAL A 105 -5.48 -11.36 5.45
C VAL A 105 -5.22 -11.76 4.00
N LEU A 106 -4.02 -11.48 3.50
CA LEU A 106 -3.72 -11.77 2.10
C LEU A 106 -3.43 -13.24 1.81
N GLU A 107 -2.93 -14.01 2.77
CA GLU A 107 -2.86 -15.48 2.68
C GLU A 107 -4.25 -16.10 2.56
N HIS A 108 -5.26 -15.56 3.27
CA HIS A 108 -6.64 -16.06 3.17
C HIS A 108 -7.29 -15.72 1.82
N TYR A 109 -7.05 -14.52 1.26
CA TYR A 109 -7.51 -14.18 -0.09
C TYR A 109 -6.99 -15.13 -1.19
N HIS A 110 -5.90 -15.85 -0.95
CA HIS A 110 -5.36 -16.84 -1.88
C HIS A 110 -5.91 -18.27 -1.68
N HIS A 111 -6.56 -18.56 -0.55
CA HIS A 111 -7.12 -19.89 -0.28
C HIS A 111 -8.58 -20.05 -0.77
N ASP A 112 -9.25 -18.95 -1.13
CA ASP A 112 -10.62 -18.93 -1.65
C ASP A 112 -10.69 -18.96 -3.20
N VAL A 113 -9.62 -19.36 -3.89
CA VAL A 113 -9.58 -19.54 -5.36
C VAL A 113 -9.36 -21.00 -5.74
#